data_AF-A0A1A9W9P1-F1
#
_entry.id   AF-A0A1A9W9P1-F1
#
_cell.length_a   1.000
_cell.length_b   1.000
_cell.length_c   1.000
_cell.angle_alpha   90.00
_cell.angle_beta   90.00
_cell.angle_gamma   90.00
#
_symmetry.space_group_name_H-M   'P 1'
#
loop_
_entity.id
_entity.type
_entity.pdbx_description
1 polymer ?
#
loop_
_entity_poly.entity_id
_entity_poly.type
_entity_poly.pdbx_seq_one_letter_code
_entity_poly.pdbx_strand_id
1 'polypeptide(L)'
;MQMEPFAKRRSMPRYVALVLVSREDAREGSYYSLLANDGFKIVYLPYATHVRHVDFKDWNSVENQASHEGVAICEKLARKFRLKYNPSLLSDPELEHLQSKLLALAFDRKFEAEGSQYFPDLESQDAIVADLLPEFEEIFGVDEEPAKKRGASTSAGAHAKDKVPKLIREDLKKKDYVLQMISNKSLDSCTNQQLFQILEEHFNKKMPKKLKKQEFLDCLYDSNE
;
A
#
# COMPACT_ATOMS: atom_id res chain seq x y z
N MET A 1 -29.78 -8.42 32.38
CA MET A 1 -28.85 -8.57 31.24
C MET A 1 -27.48 -8.17 31.73
N GLN A 2 -26.61 -9.14 32.04
CA GLN A 2 -25.28 -8.89 32.60
C GLN A 2 -24.34 -8.45 31.48
N MET A 3 -23.79 -7.24 31.59
CA MET A 3 -22.72 -6.75 30.74
C MET A 3 -21.43 -7.48 31.10
N GLU A 4 -21.00 -8.44 30.27
CA GLU A 4 -19.67 -9.02 30.43
C GLU A 4 -18.60 -7.93 30.23
N PRO A 5 -17.58 -7.84 31.10
CA PRO A 5 -16.53 -6.86 30.94
C PRO A 5 -15.71 -7.14 29.66
N PHE A 6 -15.65 -6.14 28.78
CA PHE A 6 -14.99 -6.13 27.46
C PHE A 6 -13.49 -6.48 27.42
N ALA A 7 -12.89 -6.86 28.54
CA ALA A 7 -11.47 -7.21 28.64
C ALA A 7 -11.22 -8.24 29.74
N LYS A 8 -10.52 -9.32 29.39
CA LYS A 8 -9.97 -10.26 30.38
C LYS A 8 -9.04 -9.48 31.32
N ARG A 9 -9.11 -9.76 32.64
CA ARG A 9 -8.17 -9.19 33.62
C ARG A 9 -6.73 -9.40 33.13
N ARG A 10 -5.94 -8.32 33.11
CA ARG A 10 -4.52 -8.24 32.66
C ARG A 10 -4.27 -8.12 31.15
N SER A 11 -5.27 -7.83 30.32
CA SER A 11 -5.00 -7.45 28.91
C SER A 11 -4.47 -6.01 28.81
N MET A 12 -3.60 -5.74 27.82
CA MET A 12 -3.22 -4.37 27.50
C MET A 12 -4.47 -3.56 27.09
N PRO A 13 -4.64 -2.33 27.59
CA PRO A 13 -5.76 -1.48 27.21
C PRO A 13 -5.72 -1.23 25.70
N ARG A 14 -6.88 -1.07 25.07
CA ARG A 14 -7.03 -0.68 23.65
C ARG A 14 -7.88 0.57 23.55
N TYR A 15 -7.43 1.54 22.77
CA TYR A 15 -8.26 2.71 22.46
C TYR A 15 -9.41 2.30 21.55
N VAL A 16 -10.61 2.75 21.90
CA VAL A 16 -11.84 2.48 21.16
C VAL A 16 -12.63 3.77 20.96
N ALA A 17 -13.23 3.92 19.78
CA ALA A 17 -14.24 4.92 19.49
C ALA A 17 -15.62 4.25 19.57
N LEU A 18 -16.54 4.86 20.33
CA LEU A 18 -17.92 4.43 20.40
C LEU A 18 -18.72 5.24 19.39
N VAL A 19 -19.07 4.63 18.26
CA VAL A 19 -19.84 5.27 17.20
C VAL A 19 -21.32 4.98 17.43
N LEU A 20 -22.14 6.02 17.59
CA LEU A 20 -23.59 5.89 17.73
C LEU A 20 -24.19 5.22 16.49
N VAL A 21 -25.06 4.25 16.69
CA VAL A 21 -25.85 3.61 15.64
C VAL A 21 -27.31 3.64 16.07
N SER A 22 -28.14 4.35 15.30
CA SER A 22 -29.58 4.43 15.51
C SER A 22 -30.31 3.42 14.62
N ARG A 23 -31.33 2.77 15.17
CA ARG A 23 -32.25 1.92 14.39
C ARG A 23 -33.08 2.72 13.38
N GLU A 24 -33.29 4.01 13.60
CA GLU A 24 -34.05 4.88 12.67
C GLU A 24 -33.33 5.05 11.31
N ASP A 25 -32.00 4.95 11.30
CA ASP A 25 -31.19 5.01 10.08
C ASP A 25 -31.30 3.71 9.24
N ALA A 26 -31.89 2.66 9.80
CA ALA A 26 -32.02 1.38 9.14
C ALA A 26 -33.28 1.33 8.27
N ARG A 27 -33.07 1.42 6.95
CA ARG A 27 -34.15 1.23 5.96
C ARG A 27 -34.63 -0.20 5.97
N GLU A 28 -35.94 -0.40 6.09
CA GLU A 28 -36.60 -1.71 6.08
C GLU A 28 -36.12 -2.59 4.92
N GLY A 29 -35.66 -3.81 5.23
CA GLY A 29 -35.08 -4.74 4.25
C GLY A 29 -33.59 -4.53 3.91
N SER A 30 -32.91 -3.56 4.52
CA SER A 30 -31.44 -3.46 4.44
C SER A 30 -30.75 -4.32 5.51
N TYR A 31 -29.59 -4.90 5.20
CA TYR A 31 -28.75 -5.64 6.16
C TYR A 31 -28.45 -4.83 7.43
N TYR A 32 -28.32 -3.51 7.29
CA TYR A 32 -28.17 -2.58 8.41
C TYR A 32 -29.32 -2.66 9.42
N SER A 33 -30.52 -3.06 9.02
CA SER A 33 -31.68 -3.23 9.92
C SER A 33 -31.58 -4.42 10.86
N LEU A 34 -30.79 -5.44 10.50
CA LEU A 34 -30.55 -6.60 11.36
C LEU A 34 -29.37 -6.38 12.30
N LEU A 35 -28.42 -5.50 11.93
CA LEU A 35 -27.26 -5.14 12.75
C LEU A 35 -27.46 -3.89 13.62
N ALA A 36 -28.31 -2.96 13.21
CA ALA A 36 -28.64 -1.75 13.96
C ALA A 36 -29.63 -2.07 15.07
N ASN A 37 -29.15 -2.77 16.09
CA ASN A 37 -29.73 -2.63 17.41
C ASN A 37 -29.32 -1.24 17.93
N ASP A 38 -30.22 -0.53 18.61
CA ASP A 38 -29.90 0.76 19.21
C ASP A 38 -28.72 0.61 20.17
N GLY A 39 -27.64 1.36 19.91
CA GLY A 39 -26.43 1.24 20.71
C GLY A 39 -25.18 1.88 20.10
N PHE A 40 -24.02 1.34 20.48
CA PHE A 40 -22.71 1.84 20.05
C PHE A 40 -21.95 0.75 19.28
N LYS A 41 -21.48 1.10 18.09
CA LYS A 41 -20.46 0.33 17.36
C LYS A 41 -19.10 0.64 17.96
N ILE A 42 -18.44 -0.37 18.52
CA ILE A 42 -17.08 -0.27 19.05
C ILE A 42 -16.10 -0.36 17.89
N VAL A 43 -15.35 0.71 17.64
CA VAL A 43 -14.30 0.76 16.62
C VAL A 43 -12.94 0.85 17.32
N TYR A 44 -12.08 -0.15 17.11
CA TYR A 44 -10.73 -0.15 17.69
C TYR A 44 -9.81 0.80 16.91
N LEU A 45 -9.13 1.69 17.62
CA LEU A 45 -8.16 2.60 17.02
C LEU A 45 -6.77 1.94 16.97
N PRO A 46 -6.05 2.03 15.83
CA PRO A 46 -4.72 1.46 15.72
C PRO A 46 -3.72 2.24 16.59
N TYR A 47 -2.75 1.54 17.18
CA TYR A 47 -1.57 2.18 17.77
C TYR A 47 -0.59 2.61 16.67
N ALA A 48 0.33 3.51 17.01
CA ALA A 48 1.41 3.95 16.11
C ALA A 48 2.19 2.77 15.49
N THR A 49 2.37 1.67 16.23
CA THR A 49 3.03 0.45 15.74
C THR A 49 2.27 -0.30 14.64
N HIS A 50 0.96 -0.08 14.50
CA HIS A 50 0.13 -0.70 13.46
C HIS A 50 0.08 0.16 12.19
N VAL A 51 0.47 1.43 12.26
CA VAL A 51 0.48 2.33 11.10
C VAL A 51 1.77 2.07 10.31
N ARG A 52 1.62 1.67 9.06
CA ARG A 52 2.76 1.48 8.15
C ARG A 52 3.05 2.78 7.42
N HIS A 53 4.31 3.23 7.46
CA HIS A 53 4.76 4.37 6.65
C HIS A 53 4.86 3.93 5.20
N VAL A 54 4.20 4.66 4.31
CA VAL A 54 4.27 4.48 2.86
C VAL A 54 4.82 5.77 2.29
N ASP A 55 5.89 5.70 1.49
CA ASP A 55 6.50 6.87 0.86
C ASP A 55 5.69 7.27 -0.37
N PHE A 56 5.02 8.42 -0.29
CA PHE A 56 4.15 8.94 -1.36
C PHE A 56 4.84 9.94 -2.30
N LYS A 57 6.18 9.94 -2.36
CA LYS A 57 6.96 10.99 -3.04
C LYS A 57 6.55 11.21 -4.51
N ASP A 58 6.09 10.16 -5.19
CA ASP A 58 5.70 10.22 -6.61
C ASP A 58 4.18 10.16 -6.82
N TRP A 59 3.39 9.94 -5.77
CA TRP A 59 1.94 9.71 -5.90
C TRP A 59 1.17 10.99 -6.26
N ASN A 60 1.64 12.15 -5.76
CA ASN A 60 0.99 13.44 -5.94
C ASN A 60 1.63 14.31 -7.05
N SER A 61 2.40 13.71 -7.97
CA SER A 61 2.88 14.45 -9.14
C SER A 61 1.70 14.88 -10.01
N VAL A 62 1.71 16.11 -10.51
CA VAL A 62 0.69 16.66 -11.41
C VAL A 62 0.58 15.82 -12.69
N GLU A 63 1.65 15.12 -13.06
CA GLU A 63 1.74 14.20 -14.19
C GLU A 63 0.92 12.90 -14.00
N ASN A 64 0.55 12.56 -12.76
CA ASN A 64 -0.27 11.39 -12.43
C ASN A 64 -1.78 11.69 -12.35
N GLN A 65 -2.20 12.91 -12.73
CA GLN A 65 -3.62 13.24 -12.81
C GLN A 65 -4.21 12.71 -14.12
N ALA A 66 -5.25 11.88 -14.02
CA ALA A 66 -5.97 11.39 -15.19
C ALA A 66 -6.66 12.55 -15.94
N SER A 67 -6.71 12.46 -17.28
CA SER A 67 -7.49 13.38 -18.11
C SER A 67 -8.96 13.36 -17.70
N HIS A 68 -9.65 14.49 -17.84
CA HIS A 68 -11.08 14.61 -17.56
C HIS A 68 -11.92 13.61 -18.38
N GLU A 69 -11.50 13.30 -19.61
CA GLU A 69 -12.14 12.29 -20.45
C GLU A 69 -11.95 10.88 -19.89
N GLY A 70 -10.74 10.56 -19.40
CA GLY A 70 -10.44 9.29 -18.75
C GLY A 70 -11.25 9.08 -17.46
N VAL A 71 -11.42 10.14 -16.66
CA VAL A 71 -12.27 10.08 -15.46
C VAL A 71 -13.73 9.82 -15.83
N ALA A 72 -14.24 10.46 -16.88
CA ALA A 72 -15.63 10.28 -17.33
C ALA A 72 -15.91 8.85 -17.82
N ILE A 73 -14.97 8.21 -18.53
CA ILE A 73 -15.10 6.80 -18.92
C ILE A 73 -15.08 5.88 -17.69
N CYS A 74 -14.15 6.10 -16.77
CA CYS A 74 -14.09 5.33 -15.53
C CYS A 74 -15.36 5.47 -14.69
N GLU A 75 -15.99 6.66 -14.69
CA GLU A 75 -17.27 6.86 -14.03
C GLU A 75 -18.41 6.09 -14.74
N LYS A 76 -18.46 6.10 -16.07
CA LYS A 76 -19.42 5.26 -16.83
C LYS A 76 -19.24 3.78 -16.51
N LEU A 77 -18.00 3.30 -16.43
CA LEU A 77 -17.66 1.92 -16.09
C LEU A 77 -18.13 1.56 -14.67
N ALA A 78 -17.83 2.41 -13.68
CA ALA A 78 -18.28 2.23 -12.30
C ALA A 78 -19.81 2.22 -12.18
N ARG A 79 -20.52 3.00 -13.01
CA ARG A 79 -21.99 2.99 -13.07
C ARG A 79 -22.54 1.71 -13.68
N LYS A 80 -21.91 1.15 -14.72
CA LYS A 80 -22.32 -0.13 -15.33
C LYS A 80 -22.16 -1.30 -14.35
N PHE A 81 -21.07 -1.32 -13.56
CA PHE A 81 -20.82 -2.34 -12.53
C PHE A 81 -21.53 -2.08 -11.18
N ARG A 82 -22.49 -1.15 -11.15
CA ARG A 82 -23.15 -0.78 -9.91
C ARG A 82 -24.04 -1.91 -9.40
N LEU A 83 -23.57 -2.58 -8.36
CA LEU A 83 -24.31 -3.62 -7.64
C LEU A 83 -24.74 -3.10 -6.26
N LYS A 84 -25.94 -3.49 -5.82
CA LYS A 84 -26.40 -3.21 -4.46
C LYS A 84 -25.74 -4.21 -3.52
N TYR A 85 -24.62 -3.81 -2.92
CA TYR A 85 -23.91 -4.66 -1.97
C TYR A 85 -24.80 -5.02 -0.77
N ASN A 86 -24.87 -6.31 -0.46
CA ASN A 86 -25.43 -6.82 0.77
C ASN A 86 -24.46 -7.88 1.31
N PRO A 87 -23.93 -7.73 2.53
CA PRO A 87 -22.95 -8.66 3.09
C PRO A 87 -23.51 -10.06 3.36
N SER A 88 -24.83 -10.28 3.35
CA SER A 88 -25.39 -11.63 3.42
C SER A 88 -25.29 -12.41 2.10
N LEU A 89 -24.89 -11.75 0.99
CA LEU A 89 -24.75 -12.40 -0.32
C LEU A 89 -23.43 -13.16 -0.48
N LEU A 90 -22.46 -12.88 0.39
CA LEU A 90 -21.14 -13.51 0.35
C LEU A 90 -21.00 -14.39 1.58
N SER A 91 -21.03 -15.71 1.36
CA SER A 91 -20.64 -16.70 2.36
C SER A 91 -19.15 -17.04 2.24
N ASP A 92 -18.62 -17.88 3.11
CA ASP A 92 -17.25 -18.36 3.00
C ASP A 92 -17.22 -19.61 2.12
N PRO A 93 -16.53 -19.60 0.95
CA PRO A 93 -16.45 -20.76 0.06
C PRO A 93 -15.85 -21.98 0.74
N GLU A 94 -14.85 -21.81 1.61
CA GLU A 94 -14.20 -22.92 2.27
C GLU A 94 -15.14 -23.59 3.27
N LEU A 95 -15.91 -22.77 3.99
CA LEU A 95 -16.90 -23.25 4.96
C LEU A 95 -18.05 -23.97 4.26
N GLU A 96 -18.59 -23.40 3.19
CA GLU A 96 -19.67 -23.99 2.40
C GLU A 96 -19.24 -25.34 1.80
N HIS A 97 -18.04 -25.37 1.21
CA HIS A 97 -17.46 -26.59 0.66
C HIS A 97 -17.26 -27.67 1.74
N LEU A 98 -16.79 -27.29 2.93
CA LEU A 98 -16.64 -28.20 4.05
C LEU A 98 -18.00 -28.74 4.53
N GLN A 99 -19.00 -27.88 4.68
CA GLN A 99 -20.35 -28.27 5.09
C GLN A 99 -20.98 -29.24 4.09
N SER A 100 -20.86 -28.96 2.80
CA SER A 100 -21.36 -29.84 1.73
C SER A 100 -20.65 -31.20 1.71
N LYS A 101 -19.33 -31.24 1.99
CA LYS A 101 -18.60 -32.51 2.18
C LYS A 101 -19.09 -33.30 3.39
N LEU A 102 -19.25 -32.64 4.53
CA LEU A 102 -19.74 -33.29 5.74
C LEU A 102 -21.16 -33.84 5.55
N LEU A 103 -22.01 -33.09 4.84
CA LEU A 103 -23.36 -33.51 4.49
C LEU A 103 -23.34 -34.72 3.54
N ALA A 104 -22.50 -34.69 2.51
CA ALA A 104 -22.33 -35.83 1.60
C ALA A 104 -21.88 -37.10 2.34
N LEU A 105 -20.94 -36.97 3.28
CA LEU A 105 -20.52 -38.08 4.15
C LEU A 105 -21.65 -38.57 5.07
N ALA A 106 -22.42 -37.66 5.67
CA ALA A 106 -23.50 -38.03 6.59
C ALA A 106 -24.65 -38.78 5.90
N PHE A 107 -24.89 -38.49 4.62
CA PHE A 107 -25.96 -39.11 3.82
C PHE A 107 -25.45 -40.19 2.85
N ASP A 108 -24.19 -40.59 2.94
CA ASP A 108 -23.52 -41.57 2.06
C ASP A 108 -23.74 -41.26 0.56
N ARG A 109 -23.62 -39.98 0.21
CA ARG A 109 -23.73 -39.46 -1.17
C ARG A 109 -22.35 -39.09 -1.70
N LYS A 110 -22.20 -39.16 -3.02
CA LYS A 110 -21.02 -38.61 -3.69
C LYS A 110 -21.03 -37.09 -3.59
N PHE A 111 -19.90 -36.52 -3.19
CA PHE A 111 -19.71 -35.08 -3.17
C PHE A 111 -19.46 -34.57 -4.59
N GLU A 112 -20.29 -33.63 -5.06
CA GLU A 112 -20.03 -32.85 -6.26
C GLU A 112 -19.76 -31.40 -5.85
N ALA A 113 -18.69 -30.83 -6.39
CA ALA A 113 -18.40 -29.42 -6.15
C ALA A 113 -19.28 -28.58 -7.07
N GLU A 114 -20.23 -27.83 -6.50
CA GLU A 114 -20.98 -26.83 -7.24
C GLU A 114 -20.08 -25.65 -7.63
N GLY A 115 -20.44 -24.98 -8.73
CA GLY A 115 -19.75 -23.79 -9.20
C GLY A 115 -19.73 -22.69 -8.14
N SER A 116 -18.62 -21.99 -8.03
CA SER A 116 -18.43 -20.98 -6.98
C SER A 116 -19.12 -19.67 -7.37
N GLN A 117 -20.11 -19.27 -6.56
CA GLN A 117 -20.74 -17.95 -6.61
C GLN A 117 -19.76 -16.80 -6.27
N TYR A 118 -18.56 -17.13 -5.80
CA TYR A 118 -17.57 -16.18 -5.31
C TYR A 118 -16.64 -15.64 -6.39
N PHE A 119 -16.62 -16.28 -7.57
CA PHE A 119 -15.82 -15.79 -8.67
C PHE A 119 -16.61 -14.77 -9.50
N PRO A 120 -15.95 -13.72 -10.01
CA PRO A 120 -16.54 -12.83 -11.00
C PRO A 120 -17.07 -13.63 -12.19
N ASP A 121 -18.28 -13.30 -12.66
CA ASP A 121 -18.85 -13.85 -13.89
C ASP A 121 -18.19 -13.16 -15.10
N LEU A 122 -17.09 -13.74 -15.57
CA LEU A 122 -16.27 -13.20 -16.65
C LEU A 122 -17.09 -12.94 -17.92
N GLU A 123 -17.97 -13.85 -18.31
CA GLU A 123 -18.76 -13.71 -19.55
C GLU A 123 -19.69 -12.49 -19.47
N SER A 124 -20.36 -12.31 -18.32
CA SER A 124 -21.22 -11.14 -18.12
C SER A 124 -20.43 -9.83 -18.05
N GLN A 125 -19.24 -9.85 -17.44
CA GLN A 125 -18.39 -8.67 -17.29
C GLN A 125 -17.79 -8.25 -18.63
N ASP A 126 -17.29 -9.21 -19.39
CA ASP A 126 -16.71 -8.98 -20.72
C ASP A 126 -17.77 -8.39 -21.67
N ALA A 127 -19.01 -8.89 -21.62
CA ALA A 127 -20.10 -8.32 -22.41
C ALA A 127 -20.40 -6.85 -22.05
N ILE A 128 -20.34 -6.49 -20.77
CA ILE A 128 -20.58 -5.11 -20.29
C ILE A 128 -19.43 -4.17 -20.69
N VAL A 129 -18.20 -4.69 -20.66
CA VAL A 129 -16.96 -3.97 -20.95
C VAL A 129 -16.75 -3.80 -22.45
N ALA A 130 -17.14 -4.78 -23.28
CA ALA A 130 -16.95 -4.75 -24.73
C ALA A 130 -17.46 -3.47 -25.40
N ASP A 131 -18.58 -2.92 -24.91
CA ASP A 131 -19.14 -1.66 -25.40
C ASP A 131 -18.27 -0.43 -25.10
N LEU A 132 -17.51 -0.45 -23.99
CA LEU A 132 -16.71 0.68 -23.49
C LEU A 132 -15.21 0.51 -23.78
N LEU A 133 -14.78 -0.70 -24.12
CA LEU A 133 -13.41 -1.05 -24.45
C LEU A 133 -12.81 -0.17 -25.57
N PRO A 134 -13.50 0.12 -26.71
CA PRO A 134 -12.89 0.93 -27.77
C PRO A 134 -12.66 2.39 -27.35
N GLU A 135 -13.59 2.99 -26.61
CA GLU A 135 -13.40 4.35 -26.05
C GLU A 135 -12.27 4.36 -25.00
N PHE A 136 -12.13 3.27 -24.25
CA PHE A 136 -11.08 3.13 -23.23
C PHE A 136 -9.69 2.99 -23.86
N GLU A 137 -9.55 2.15 -24.89
CA GLU A 137 -8.30 1.93 -25.63
C GLU A 137 -7.85 3.19 -26.39
N GLU A 138 -8.77 4.02 -26.86
CA GLU A 138 -8.44 5.31 -27.49
C GLU A 138 -7.80 6.30 -26.50
N ILE A 139 -8.27 6.33 -25.25
CA ILE A 139 -7.81 7.28 -24.23
C ILE A 139 -6.54 6.80 -23.50
N PHE A 140 -6.51 5.53 -23.12
CA PHE A 140 -5.43 4.98 -22.30
C PHE A 140 -4.40 4.17 -23.10
N GLY A 141 -4.67 3.93 -24.40
CA GLY A 141 -3.88 3.04 -25.24
C GLY A 141 -4.31 1.58 -25.09
N VAL A 142 -3.82 0.74 -26.01
CA VAL A 142 -3.98 -0.72 -25.90
C VAL A 142 -3.15 -1.20 -24.71
N ASP A 143 -3.78 -1.95 -23.81
CA ASP A 143 -3.10 -2.53 -22.65
C ASP A 143 -2.07 -3.57 -23.13
N GLU A 144 -0.79 -3.21 -23.12
CA GLU A 144 0.29 -4.16 -23.30
C GLU A 144 0.41 -4.98 -22.01
N GLU A 145 -0.09 -6.23 -22.04
CA GLU A 145 0.02 -7.15 -20.89
C GLU A 145 1.45 -7.12 -20.34
N PRO A 146 1.66 -6.63 -19.09
CA PRO A 146 2.99 -6.58 -18.52
C PRO A 146 3.50 -8.02 -18.40
N ALA A 147 4.57 -8.32 -19.13
CA ALA A 147 5.17 -9.64 -19.24
C ALA A 147 5.17 -10.36 -17.88
N LYS A 148 4.52 -11.53 -17.81
CA LYS A 148 4.42 -12.41 -16.64
C LYS A 148 5.70 -12.33 -15.80
N LYS A 149 5.66 -11.59 -14.69
CA LYS A 149 6.73 -11.60 -13.70
C LYS A 149 6.87 -13.04 -13.22
N ARG A 150 8.03 -13.64 -13.50
CA ARG A 150 8.40 -14.97 -13.01
C ARG A 150 8.16 -15.01 -11.50
N GLY A 151 7.44 -16.03 -11.04
CA GLY A 151 7.15 -16.23 -9.62
C GLY A 151 8.41 -16.13 -8.79
N ALA A 152 8.35 -15.32 -7.73
CA ALA A 152 9.45 -15.18 -6.80
C ALA A 152 9.75 -16.55 -6.17
N SER A 153 10.95 -17.05 -6.42
CA SER A 153 11.51 -18.21 -5.74
C SER A 153 11.49 -17.95 -4.23
N THR A 154 10.81 -18.83 -3.52
CA THR A 154 10.84 -18.91 -2.06
C THR A 154 12.24 -19.32 -1.60
N SER A 155 13.07 -18.35 -1.23
CA SER A 155 14.18 -18.60 -0.32
C SER A 155 14.07 -17.67 0.88
N ALA A 156 13.82 -18.31 2.03
CA ALA A 156 13.77 -17.68 3.33
C ALA A 156 15.15 -17.11 3.71
N GLY A 157 15.11 -15.98 4.41
CA GLY A 157 16.15 -15.58 5.35
C GLY A 157 17.28 -14.72 4.77
N ALA A 158 17.09 -13.40 4.77
CA ALA A 158 18.13 -12.46 5.18
C ALA A 158 17.50 -11.09 5.44
N HIS A 159 17.68 -10.57 6.65
CA HIS A 159 17.44 -9.16 6.95
C HIS A 159 18.16 -8.29 5.92
N ALA A 160 17.37 -7.60 5.09
CA ALA A 160 17.89 -6.55 4.22
C ALA A 160 18.35 -5.40 5.11
N LYS A 161 19.65 -5.38 5.43
CA LYS A 161 20.31 -4.14 5.86
C LYS A 161 20.11 -3.13 4.74
N ASP A 162 19.58 -1.97 5.09
CA ASP A 162 19.41 -0.84 4.19
C ASP A 162 20.66 -0.68 3.32
N LYS A 163 20.50 -0.93 2.03
CA LYS A 163 21.53 -0.62 1.04
C LYS A 163 21.60 0.90 1.00
N VAL A 164 22.55 1.46 1.76
CA VAL A 164 23.03 2.82 1.58
C VAL A 164 23.19 3.06 0.07
N PRO A 165 22.51 4.06 -0.52
CA PRO A 165 22.57 4.31 -1.95
C PRO A 165 24.03 4.43 -2.39
N LYS A 166 24.40 3.69 -3.44
CA LYS A 166 25.70 3.84 -4.08
C LYS A 166 25.80 5.29 -4.57
N LEU A 167 26.62 6.09 -3.90
CA LEU A 167 26.88 7.48 -4.25
C LEU A 167 27.41 7.54 -5.69
N ILE A 168 26.61 8.04 -6.62
CA ILE A 168 26.97 8.16 -8.03
C ILE A 168 27.92 9.36 -8.18
N ARG A 169 29.01 9.21 -8.95
CA ARG A 169 30.03 10.25 -9.16
C ARG A 169 29.48 11.56 -9.75
N GLU A 170 28.29 11.51 -10.34
CA GLU A 170 27.63 12.63 -11.00
C GLU A 170 26.89 13.55 -10.01
N ASP A 171 26.36 13.01 -8.92
CA ASP A 171 25.65 13.79 -7.90
C ASP A 171 26.62 14.62 -7.03
N LEU A 172 27.86 14.14 -6.89
CA LEU A 172 28.96 14.84 -6.21
C LEU A 172 29.39 16.13 -6.92
N LYS A 173 29.06 16.29 -8.21
CA LYS A 173 29.36 17.51 -8.98
C LYS A 173 28.34 18.63 -8.74
N LYS A 174 27.18 18.31 -8.17
CA LYS A 174 26.12 19.30 -7.89
C LYS A 174 26.38 19.96 -6.54
N LYS A 175 26.62 21.27 -6.54
CA LYS A 175 26.90 22.05 -5.33
C LYS A 175 25.77 21.93 -4.28
N ASP A 176 24.53 21.92 -4.73
CA ASP A 176 23.36 21.83 -3.85
C ASP A 176 23.26 20.48 -3.11
N TYR A 177 23.66 19.39 -3.77
CA TYR A 177 23.69 18.05 -3.18
C TYR A 177 24.78 17.93 -2.12
N VAL A 178 25.94 18.54 -2.36
CA VAL A 178 27.04 18.59 -1.39
C VAL A 178 26.64 19.42 -0.16
N LEU A 179 25.99 20.57 -0.35
CA LEU A 179 25.48 21.39 0.76
C LEU A 179 24.43 20.63 1.59
N GLN A 180 23.54 19.89 0.93
CA GLN A 180 22.57 19.04 1.62
C GLN A 180 23.26 17.92 2.42
N MET A 181 24.31 17.31 1.86
CA MET A 181 25.11 16.30 2.56
C MET A 181 25.86 16.85 3.77
N ILE A 182 26.34 18.11 3.70
CA ILE A 182 26.94 18.81 4.84
C ILE A 182 25.87 19.05 5.92
N SER A 183 24.67 19.54 5.55
CA SER A 183 23.58 19.79 6.50
C SER A 183 23.11 18.53 7.23
N ASN A 184 23.11 17.39 6.53
CA ASN A 184 22.67 16.10 7.06
C ASN A 184 23.79 15.30 7.74
N LYS A 185 25.01 15.87 7.86
CA LYS A 185 26.21 15.19 8.39
C LYS A 185 26.50 13.83 7.71
N SER A 186 26.15 13.68 6.44
CA SER A 186 26.25 12.39 5.71
C SER A 186 27.56 12.22 4.94
N LEU A 187 28.48 13.19 5.03
CA LEU A 187 29.81 13.15 4.41
C LEU A 187 30.70 12.02 4.95
N ASP A 188 30.37 11.44 6.11
CA ASP A 188 31.05 10.28 6.68
C ASP A 188 30.96 9.02 5.81
N SER A 189 29.94 8.96 4.93
CA SER A 189 29.78 7.85 3.99
C SER A 189 30.67 7.98 2.73
N CYS A 190 31.25 9.16 2.48
CA CYS A 190 32.09 9.39 1.31
C CYS A 190 33.48 8.75 1.48
N THR A 191 34.05 8.31 0.35
CA THR A 191 35.44 7.86 0.29
C THR A 191 36.39 9.06 0.29
N ASN A 192 37.65 8.87 0.73
CA ASN A 192 38.65 9.95 0.76
C ASN A 192 38.85 10.60 -0.62
N GLN A 193 38.71 9.83 -1.70
CA GLN A 193 38.81 10.35 -3.07
C GLN A 193 37.63 11.25 -3.44
N GLN A 194 36.41 10.93 -2.98
CA GLN A 194 35.22 11.75 -3.21
C GLN A 194 35.28 13.04 -2.39
N LEU A 195 35.72 12.97 -1.13
CA LEU A 195 35.92 14.17 -0.29
C LEU A 195 36.97 15.12 -0.90
N PHE A 196 38.03 14.55 -1.47
CA PHE A 196 39.05 15.32 -2.19
C PHE A 196 38.48 16.03 -3.43
N GLN A 197 37.68 15.31 -4.23
CA GLN A 197 37.04 15.89 -5.41
C GLN A 197 36.06 17.00 -5.03
N ILE A 198 35.30 16.84 -3.95
CA ILE A 198 34.39 17.89 -3.44
C ILE A 198 35.16 19.15 -3.03
N LEU A 199 36.30 18.99 -2.34
CA LEU A 199 37.14 20.10 -1.89
C LEU A 199 37.80 20.85 -3.05
N GLU A 200 38.25 20.13 -4.08
CA GLU A 200 38.82 20.73 -5.29
C GLU A 200 37.76 21.43 -6.15
N GLU A 201 36.60 20.80 -6.36
CA GLU A 201 35.58 21.33 -7.28
C GLU A 201 34.73 22.47 -6.65
N HIS A 202 34.37 22.38 -5.37
CA HIS A 202 33.41 23.32 -4.77
C HIS A 202 34.04 24.35 -3.83
N PHE A 203 35.18 24.04 -3.22
CA PHE A 203 35.78 24.89 -2.17
C PHE A 203 37.18 25.43 -2.53
N ASN A 204 37.73 25.10 -3.72
CA ASN A 204 39.03 25.57 -4.22
C ASN A 204 40.20 25.42 -3.21
N LYS A 205 40.11 24.47 -2.28
CA LYS A 205 41.17 24.20 -1.28
C LYS A 205 42.00 22.98 -1.71
N LYS A 206 43.27 23.21 -2.06
CA LYS A 206 44.22 22.12 -2.35
C LYS A 206 44.84 21.60 -1.05
N MET A 207 44.41 20.42 -0.64
CA MET A 207 44.98 19.70 0.51
C MET A 207 45.94 18.59 0.05
N PRO A 208 46.94 18.19 0.86
CA PRO A 208 47.80 17.06 0.52
C PRO A 208 47.04 15.72 0.58
N LYS A 209 47.21 14.88 -0.45
CA LYS A 209 46.52 13.57 -0.65
C LYS A 209 46.75 12.51 0.45
N LYS A 210 47.54 12.81 1.48
CA LYS A 210 47.92 11.89 2.57
C LYS A 210 47.27 12.21 3.93
N LEU A 211 46.34 13.17 3.99
CA LEU A 211 45.62 13.53 5.21
C LEU A 211 44.61 12.45 5.63
N LYS A 212 44.30 12.42 6.92
CA LYS A 212 43.30 11.51 7.50
C LYS A 212 41.90 11.95 7.06
N LYS A 213 40.99 10.99 6.92
CA LYS A 213 39.58 11.25 6.54
C LYS A 213 38.91 12.31 7.41
N GLN A 214 39.23 12.32 8.71
CA GLN A 214 38.71 13.30 9.68
C GLN A 214 39.12 14.73 9.36
N GLU A 215 40.37 14.97 8.94
CA GLU A 215 40.87 16.32 8.62
C GLU A 215 40.18 16.91 7.39
N PHE A 216 39.76 16.06 6.44
CA PHE A 216 38.95 16.49 5.29
C PHE A 216 37.51 16.86 5.68
N LEU A 217 36.94 16.15 6.66
CA LEU A 217 35.60 16.41 7.16
C LEU A 217 35.56 17.70 7.97
N ASP A 218 36.50 17.89 8.89
CA ASP A 218 36.63 19.09 9.71
C ASP A 218 36.72 20.33 8.81
N CYS A 219 37.56 20.29 7.76
CA CYS A 219 37.68 21.40 6.83
C CYS A 219 36.39 21.69 6.02
N LEU A 220 35.57 20.67 5.72
CA LEU A 220 34.30 20.85 5.00
C LEU A 220 33.21 21.42 5.90
N TYR A 221 33.17 21.00 7.17
CA TYR A 221 32.23 21.54 8.15
C TYR A 221 32.61 22.97 8.57
N ASP A 222 33.90 23.26 8.76
CA ASP A 222 34.40 24.60 9.09
C ASP A 222 34.29 25.60 7.94
N SER A 223 34.21 25.13 6.68
CA SER A 223 34.02 26.03 5.52
C SER A 223 32.56 26.40 5.27
N ASN A 224 31.63 25.90 6.09
CA ASN A 224 30.18 26.14 5.96
C ASN A 224 29.58 26.85 7.20
N GLU A 225 30.41 27.27 8.16
CA GLU A 225 30.11 28.37 9.11
C GLU A 225 30.44 29.73 8.48
#